data_AF-A0AAX1XCK2-F1
#
_entry.id   AF-A0AAX1XCK2-F1
#
_cell.length_a   1.000
_cell.length_b   1.000
_cell.length_c   1.000
_cell.angle_alpha   90.00
_cell.angle_beta   90.00
_cell.angle_gamma   90.00
#
_symmetry.space_group_name_H-M   'P 1'
#
loop_
_entity.id
_entity.type
_entity.pdbx_description
1 polymer ?
#
loop_
_entity_poly.entity_id
_entity_poly.type
_entity_poly.pdbx_seq_one_letter_code
_entity_poly.pdbx_strand_id
1 'polypeptide(L)'
;MNDAAQADFLPIDRRDALSYEAFVEQYALPGKPVVLTGLMRDWEAARVWNFEYFRRRHGHVTIVARRSDDYERTITLPLADYLDRLDDPDAHFYLKDWVFENDIPELRAQYRVPRHFANWATRVPGKWQPKWRWLYIGPASSASHLHVDFLLTSAWNALFVGAKRWLAYSPDQARRMYRGAVDAFHPDLERFPEFAHARARMHVQRPGEIMYMPATWWHAVRNEEPSLALSENFINAVNARYFLKPRVIARFLRYADHPLWVK
;
A
#
# COMPACT_ATOMS: atom_id res chain seq x y z
N MET A 1 18.67 5.37 -22.92
CA MET A 1 18.00 4.24 -23.59
C MET A 1 18.55 2.95 -23.02
N ASN A 2 17.86 2.41 -22.03
CA ASN A 2 17.95 1.02 -21.61
C ASN A 2 16.61 0.75 -20.92
N ASP A 3 15.57 0.64 -21.76
CA ASP A 3 14.33 -0.04 -21.37
C ASP A 3 14.72 -1.49 -21.12
N ALA A 4 15.16 -1.76 -19.89
CA ALA A 4 15.40 -3.11 -19.41
C ALA A 4 14.09 -3.87 -19.59
N ALA A 5 14.06 -4.70 -20.63
CA ALA A 5 13.09 -5.73 -20.95
C ALA A 5 11.68 -5.47 -20.38
N GLN A 6 10.76 -5.01 -21.23
CA GLN A 6 9.36 -5.38 -21.08
C GLN A 6 9.28 -6.91 -21.05
N ALA A 7 9.48 -7.50 -19.88
CA ALA A 7 8.96 -8.82 -19.59
C ALA A 7 7.46 -8.74 -19.86
N ASP A 8 6.90 -9.72 -20.57
CA ASP A 8 5.47 -9.85 -20.78
C ASP A 8 4.77 -9.97 -19.42
N PHE A 9 4.44 -8.82 -18.83
CA PHE A 9 3.74 -8.78 -17.57
C PHE A 9 2.31 -9.25 -17.81
N LEU A 10 1.84 -10.15 -16.95
CA LEU A 10 0.44 -10.53 -16.98
C LEU A 10 -0.38 -9.36 -16.44
N PRO A 11 -1.52 -8.97 -17.04
CA PRO A 11 -2.33 -7.92 -16.45
C PRO A 11 -2.90 -8.35 -15.10
N ILE A 12 -3.10 -7.38 -14.20
CA ILE A 12 -4.01 -7.53 -13.07
C ILE A 12 -5.43 -7.23 -13.58
N ASP A 13 -6.39 -8.10 -13.25
CA ASP A 13 -7.79 -7.90 -13.62
C ASP A 13 -8.32 -6.55 -13.10
N ARG A 14 -9.16 -5.91 -13.90
CA ARG A 14 -9.83 -4.65 -13.53
C ARG A 14 -11.35 -4.82 -13.64
N ARG A 15 -12.08 -4.46 -12.57
CA ARG A 15 -13.54 -4.62 -12.48
C ARG A 15 -14.21 -3.35 -11.97
N ASP A 16 -15.25 -2.90 -12.67
CA ASP A 16 -16.07 -1.77 -12.21
C ASP A 16 -17.23 -2.24 -11.34
N ALA A 17 -17.45 -1.54 -10.23
CA ALA A 17 -18.57 -1.71 -9.31
C ALA A 17 -18.84 -3.19 -8.95
N LEU A 18 -17.77 -3.99 -8.80
CA LEU A 18 -17.87 -5.42 -8.53
C LEU A 18 -18.66 -5.66 -7.23
N SER A 19 -19.67 -6.53 -7.25
CA SER A 19 -20.42 -6.86 -6.04
C SER A 19 -19.53 -7.54 -5.00
N TYR A 20 -19.97 -7.52 -3.74
CA TYR A 20 -19.25 -8.18 -2.65
C TYR A 20 -19.13 -9.69 -2.91
N GLU A 21 -20.22 -10.31 -3.35
CA GLU A 21 -20.31 -11.75 -3.61
C GLU A 21 -19.36 -12.15 -4.74
N ALA A 22 -19.39 -11.43 -5.87
CA ALA A 22 -18.49 -11.69 -6.99
C ALA A 22 -17.02 -11.46 -6.62
N PHE A 23 -16.72 -10.43 -5.82
CA PHE A 23 -15.38 -10.19 -5.29
C PHE A 23 -14.88 -11.38 -4.46
N VAL A 24 -15.72 -11.89 -3.55
CA VAL A 24 -15.36 -13.02 -2.68
C VAL A 24 -15.09 -14.27 -3.52
N GLU A 25 -15.99 -14.62 -4.42
CA GLU A 25 -15.91 -15.85 -5.22
C GLU A 25 -14.75 -15.83 -6.24
N GLN A 26 -14.56 -14.71 -6.93
CA GLN A 26 -13.64 -14.64 -8.08
C GLN A 26 -12.22 -14.22 -7.68
N TYR A 27 -12.07 -13.48 -6.57
CA TYR A 27 -10.80 -12.84 -6.20
C TYR A 27 -10.35 -13.16 -4.78
N ALA A 28 -11.19 -12.92 -3.77
CA ALA A 28 -10.76 -13.05 -2.38
C ALA A 28 -10.51 -14.50 -1.96
N LEU A 29 -11.42 -15.44 -2.28
CA LEU A 29 -11.24 -16.87 -2.00
C LEU A 29 -10.13 -17.50 -2.84
N PRO A 30 -10.03 -17.24 -4.16
CA PRO A 30 -8.92 -17.74 -4.97
C PRO A 30 -7.57 -17.07 -4.65
N GLY A 31 -7.58 -15.96 -3.90
CA GLY A 31 -6.37 -15.19 -3.56
C GLY A 31 -5.74 -14.55 -4.78
N LYS A 32 -6.51 -13.81 -5.58
CA LYS A 32 -6.05 -13.10 -6.79
C LYS A 32 -6.11 -11.58 -6.61
N PRO A 33 -5.07 -10.83 -7.01
CA PRO A 33 -5.12 -9.37 -7.02
C PRO A 33 -6.14 -8.88 -8.05
N VAL A 34 -6.77 -7.75 -7.76
CA VAL A 34 -7.74 -7.10 -8.66
C VAL A 34 -7.76 -5.60 -8.41
N VAL A 35 -7.98 -4.85 -9.49
CA VAL A 35 -8.24 -3.41 -9.45
C VAL A 35 -9.75 -3.21 -9.49
N LEU A 36 -10.27 -2.45 -8.53
CA LEU A 36 -11.69 -2.18 -8.36
C LEU A 36 -11.97 -0.70 -8.60
N THR A 37 -12.95 -0.40 -9.46
CA THR A 37 -13.45 0.97 -9.67
C THR A 37 -14.87 1.11 -9.18
N GLY A 38 -15.31 2.36 -8.97
CA GLY A 38 -16.67 2.66 -8.52
C GLY A 38 -16.92 2.49 -7.03
N LEU A 39 -16.01 1.90 -6.26
CA LEU A 39 -16.16 1.72 -4.81
C LEU A 39 -15.93 2.99 -3.97
N MET A 40 -15.40 4.05 -4.59
CA MET A 40 -15.11 5.33 -3.94
C MET A 40 -16.18 6.41 -4.23
N ARG A 41 -17.24 6.10 -5.00
CA ARG A 41 -18.20 7.09 -5.52
C ARG A 41 -18.85 7.95 -4.44
N ASP A 42 -19.13 7.36 -3.28
CA ASP A 42 -19.81 8.03 -2.16
C ASP A 42 -18.86 8.62 -1.12
N TRP A 43 -17.55 8.60 -1.37
CA TRP A 43 -16.57 9.13 -0.41
C TRP A 43 -16.45 10.64 -0.59
N GLU A 44 -16.54 11.38 0.52
CA GLU A 44 -16.17 12.79 0.53
C GLU A 44 -14.69 12.95 0.14
N ALA A 45 -13.83 12.08 0.69
CA ALA A 45 -12.41 12.01 0.38
C ALA A 45 -12.15 11.94 -1.13
N ALA A 46 -12.91 11.14 -1.89
CA ALA A 46 -12.73 11.02 -3.34
C ALA A 46 -13.04 12.32 -4.11
N ARG A 47 -13.81 13.24 -3.51
CA ARG A 47 -14.15 14.54 -4.10
C ARG A 47 -13.18 15.64 -3.68
N VAL A 48 -12.69 15.59 -2.44
CA VAL A 48 -11.97 16.72 -1.84
C VAL A 48 -10.48 16.46 -1.60
N TRP A 49 -10.03 15.21 -1.47
CA TRP A 49 -8.62 14.92 -1.20
C TRP A 49 -7.76 15.13 -2.43
N ASN A 50 -6.90 16.13 -2.34
CA ASN A 50 -5.81 16.41 -3.26
C ASN A 50 -4.72 17.20 -2.50
N PHE A 51 -3.57 17.45 -3.12
CA PHE A 51 -2.48 18.16 -2.45
C PHE A 51 -2.90 19.53 -1.94
N GLU A 52 -3.75 20.27 -2.66
CA GLU A 52 -4.19 21.59 -2.23
C GLU A 52 -5.13 21.55 -1.02
N TYR A 53 -6.02 20.57 -0.95
CA TYR A 53 -6.84 20.32 0.23
C TYR A 53 -5.97 20.11 1.47
N PHE A 54 -4.96 19.22 1.36
CA PHE A 54 -4.06 18.91 2.46
C PHE A 54 -3.18 20.10 2.83
N ARG A 55 -2.64 20.83 1.84
CA ARG A 55 -1.86 22.06 2.06
C ARG A 55 -2.66 23.10 2.84
N ARG A 56 -3.89 23.40 2.42
CA ARG A 56 -4.71 24.45 3.05
C ARG A 56 -5.22 24.09 4.44
N ARG A 57 -5.74 22.88 4.61
CA ARG A 57 -6.42 22.47 5.86
C ARG A 57 -5.47 21.91 6.90
N HIS A 58 -4.42 21.24 6.45
CA HIS A 58 -3.55 20.44 7.31
C HIS A 58 -2.05 20.74 7.11
N GLY A 59 -1.71 21.80 6.36
CA GLY A 59 -0.32 22.14 6.04
C GLY A 59 0.56 22.43 7.27
N HIS A 60 -0.05 22.83 8.39
CA HIS A 60 0.63 23.11 9.66
C HIS A 60 1.03 21.84 10.42
N VAL A 61 0.52 20.67 10.04
CA VAL A 61 0.82 19.40 10.70
C VAL A 61 2.27 19.02 10.42
N THR A 62 3.05 18.81 11.47
CA THR A 62 4.43 18.33 11.34
C THR A 62 4.42 16.85 11.00
N ILE A 63 5.05 16.49 9.88
CA ILE A 63 5.16 15.10 9.42
C ILE A 63 6.60 14.61 9.49
N VAL A 64 6.77 13.29 9.43
CA VAL A 64 8.08 12.63 9.30
C VAL A 64 8.09 11.84 7.99
N ALA A 65 8.87 12.30 7.01
CA ALA A 65 9.07 11.61 5.75
C ALA A 65 10.43 10.88 5.74
N ARG A 66 10.50 9.72 5.09
CA ARG A 66 11.71 8.88 5.03
C ARG A 66 12.27 8.85 3.63
N ARG A 67 13.59 8.76 3.44
CA ARG A 67 14.11 8.56 2.07
C ARG A 67 13.70 7.19 1.54
N SER A 68 13.42 7.12 0.24
CA SER A 68 12.97 5.90 -0.43
C SER A 68 14.10 4.86 -0.60
N ASP A 69 15.35 5.32 -0.67
CA ASP A 69 16.57 4.52 -0.82
C ASP A 69 17.23 4.15 0.52
N ASP A 70 17.02 4.98 1.56
CA ASP A 70 17.58 4.82 2.90
C ASP A 70 16.54 5.22 3.96
N TYR A 71 15.76 4.25 4.46
CA TYR A 71 14.66 4.52 5.38
C TYR A 71 15.10 5.04 6.76
N GLU A 72 16.38 4.91 7.13
CA GLU A 72 16.91 5.46 8.37
C GLU A 72 17.06 6.99 8.30
N ARG A 73 17.17 7.54 7.08
CA ARG A 73 17.22 8.98 6.86
C ARG A 73 15.82 9.56 6.80
N THR A 74 15.53 10.43 7.75
CA THR A 74 14.24 11.11 7.87
C THR A 74 14.38 12.62 7.81
N ILE A 75 13.30 13.28 7.40
CA ILE A 75 13.10 14.72 7.57
C ILE A 75 11.81 14.96 8.33
N THR A 76 11.83 16.00 9.15
CA THR A 76 10.69 16.47 9.92
C THR A 76 10.41 17.90 9.54
N LEU A 77 9.20 18.17 9.03
CA LEU A 77 8.79 19.48 8.51
C LEU A 77 7.26 19.59 8.47
N PRO A 78 6.69 20.81 8.40
CA PRO A 78 5.27 20.99 8.12
C PRO A 78 4.84 20.32 6.82
N LEU A 79 3.62 19.79 6.78
CA LEU A 79 3.07 19.13 5.60
C LEU A 79 3.06 20.04 4.37
N ALA A 80 2.77 21.34 4.52
CA ALA A 80 2.82 22.28 3.40
C ALA A 80 4.21 22.32 2.75
N ASP A 81 5.26 22.50 3.57
CA ASP A 81 6.65 22.55 3.12
C ASP A 81 7.10 21.24 2.47
N TYR A 82 6.55 20.10 2.90
CA TYR A 82 6.77 18.82 2.26
C TYR A 82 6.08 18.72 0.90
N LEU A 83 4.82 19.16 0.81
CA LEU A 83 4.03 19.12 -0.43
C LEU A 83 4.65 19.98 -1.53
N ASP A 84 5.28 21.09 -1.18
CA ASP A 84 5.94 21.99 -2.14
C ASP A 84 7.22 21.40 -2.75
N ARG A 85 7.70 20.27 -2.21
CA ARG A 85 8.88 19.53 -2.72
C ARG A 85 8.50 18.34 -3.60
N LEU A 86 7.22 18.03 -3.80
CA LEU A 86 6.82 16.80 -4.51
C LEU A 86 7.20 16.78 -5.99
N ASP A 87 7.34 17.95 -6.60
CA ASP A 87 7.72 18.11 -8.01
C ASP A 87 9.24 18.22 -8.20
N ASP A 88 10.01 18.26 -7.12
CA ASP A 88 11.47 18.26 -7.19
C ASP A 88 11.96 16.85 -7.62
N PRO A 89 12.66 16.72 -8.77
CA PRO A 89 13.17 15.43 -9.25
C PRO A 89 14.18 14.79 -8.29
N ASP A 90 14.81 15.59 -7.42
CA ASP A 90 15.74 15.13 -6.39
C ASP A 90 15.03 14.87 -5.05
N ALA A 91 13.70 14.99 -4.99
CA ALA A 91 12.93 14.63 -3.81
C ALA A 91 12.93 13.12 -3.59
N HIS A 92 13.77 12.68 -2.65
CA HIS A 92 13.86 11.27 -2.28
C HIS A 92 12.95 10.88 -1.10
N PHE A 93 12.31 11.86 -0.44
CA PHE A 93 11.56 11.64 0.79
C PHE A 93 10.09 11.26 0.52
N TYR A 94 9.69 10.11 1.03
CA TYR A 94 8.36 9.55 0.96
C TYR A 94 7.69 9.61 2.34
N LEU A 95 6.56 10.32 2.44
CA LEU A 95 5.67 10.23 3.60
C LEU A 95 4.89 8.92 3.50
N LYS A 96 5.55 7.85 3.95
CA LYS A 96 5.10 6.46 3.91
C LYS A 96 4.61 6.02 5.29
N ASP A 97 3.56 5.19 5.29
CA ASP A 97 2.99 4.60 6.51
C ASP A 97 2.56 5.67 7.53
N TRP A 98 2.03 6.82 7.05
CA TRP A 98 1.60 7.90 7.92
C TRP A 98 0.25 7.57 8.58
N VAL A 99 0.27 7.38 9.89
CA VAL A 99 -0.90 7.08 10.72
C VAL A 99 -1.66 8.38 10.98
N PHE A 100 -2.33 8.87 9.94
CA PHE A 100 -2.99 10.18 9.94
C PHE A 100 -4.01 10.35 11.06
N GLU A 101 -4.62 9.28 11.58
CA GLU A 101 -5.59 9.33 12.68
C GLU A 101 -4.99 9.91 13.98
N ASN A 102 -3.67 9.86 14.14
CA ASN A 102 -2.98 10.46 15.29
C ASN A 102 -2.90 12.00 15.20
N ASP A 103 -2.79 12.53 13.99
CA ASP A 103 -2.53 13.95 13.75
C ASP A 103 -3.77 14.70 13.23
N ILE A 104 -4.62 14.00 12.48
CA ILE A 104 -5.79 14.53 11.76
C ILE A 104 -6.95 13.50 11.82
N PRO A 105 -7.49 13.21 13.02
CA PRO A 105 -8.51 12.17 13.22
C PRO A 105 -9.80 12.40 12.42
N GLU A 106 -10.15 13.65 12.10
CA GLU A 106 -11.36 14.00 11.37
C GLU A 106 -11.40 13.46 9.93
N LEU A 107 -10.24 13.20 9.31
CA LEU A 107 -10.16 12.59 7.97
C LEU A 107 -10.83 11.22 7.92
N ARG A 108 -10.91 10.53 9.07
CA ARG A 108 -11.55 9.21 9.17
C ARG A 108 -13.03 9.25 8.78
N ALA A 109 -13.72 10.36 9.01
CA ALA A 109 -15.14 10.49 8.70
C ALA A 109 -15.43 10.68 7.19
N GLN A 110 -14.42 11.01 6.38
CA GLN A 110 -14.58 11.40 4.98
C GLN A 110 -14.64 10.21 4.01
N TYR A 111 -14.44 8.99 4.49
CA TYR A 111 -14.56 7.78 3.68
C TYR A 111 -15.15 6.62 4.49
N ARG A 112 -15.65 5.62 3.76
CA ARG A 112 -16.19 4.39 4.35
C ARG A 112 -15.47 3.19 3.75
N VAL A 113 -15.00 2.30 4.62
CA VAL A 113 -14.38 1.03 4.18
C VAL A 113 -15.45 0.20 3.43
N PRO A 114 -15.24 -0.13 2.15
CA PRO A 114 -16.15 -0.98 1.39
C PRO A 114 -16.31 -2.34 2.08
N ARG A 115 -17.51 -2.93 2.00
CA ARG A 115 -17.81 -4.24 2.61
C ARG A 115 -16.84 -5.34 2.14
N HIS A 116 -16.32 -5.23 0.92
CA HIS A 116 -15.25 -6.05 0.33
C HIS A 116 -14.05 -6.23 1.26
N PHE A 117 -13.73 -5.20 2.03
CA PHE A 117 -12.57 -5.15 2.92
C PHE A 117 -12.95 -5.09 4.40
N ALA A 118 -14.13 -5.61 4.74
CA ALA A 118 -14.58 -5.70 6.14
C ALA A 118 -13.47 -6.29 7.02
N ASN A 119 -13.02 -5.53 8.01
CA ASN A 119 -11.87 -5.87 8.83
C ASN A 119 -12.30 -6.31 10.23
N TRP A 120 -12.12 -7.59 10.55
CA TRP A 120 -12.44 -8.12 11.88
C TRP A 120 -11.55 -7.52 12.97
N ALA A 121 -10.35 -7.05 12.64
CA ALA A 121 -9.44 -6.46 13.62
C ALA A 121 -10.00 -5.16 14.23
N THR A 122 -10.94 -4.47 13.57
CA THR A 122 -11.59 -3.28 14.15
C THR A 122 -12.58 -3.61 15.26
N ARG A 123 -12.88 -4.89 15.49
CA ARG A 123 -13.72 -5.36 16.62
C ARG A 123 -12.91 -5.66 17.88
N VAL A 124 -11.58 -5.66 17.78
CA VAL A 124 -10.68 -5.84 18.93
C VAL A 124 -10.74 -4.56 19.79
N PRO A 125 -10.68 -4.63 21.14
CA PRO A 125 -10.67 -3.43 21.97
C PRO A 125 -9.50 -2.50 21.68
N GLY A 126 -9.72 -1.18 21.73
CA GLY A 126 -8.83 -0.14 21.18
C GLY A 126 -7.34 -0.24 21.56
N LYS A 127 -7.00 -0.60 22.80
CA LYS A 127 -5.59 -0.74 23.22
C LYS A 127 -4.84 -1.89 22.53
N TRP A 128 -5.56 -2.83 21.93
CA TRP A 128 -5.01 -3.98 21.21
C TRP A 128 -5.29 -3.89 19.71
N GLN A 129 -5.90 -2.80 19.24
CA GLN A 129 -6.09 -2.59 17.80
C GLN A 129 -4.75 -2.22 17.18
N PRO A 130 -4.29 -3.00 16.19
CA PRO A 130 -3.15 -2.62 15.37
C PRO A 130 -3.41 -1.31 14.63
N LYS A 131 -2.33 -0.59 14.32
CA LYS A 131 -2.34 0.40 13.26
C LYS A 131 -2.49 -0.36 11.93
N TRP A 132 -3.57 -0.11 11.21
CA TRP A 132 -3.87 -0.77 9.92
C TRP A 132 -4.19 0.20 8.80
N ARG A 133 -4.10 1.51 9.04
CA ARG A 133 -4.52 2.55 8.11
C ARG A 133 -3.43 3.59 7.96
N TRP A 134 -3.12 3.92 6.72
CA TRP A 134 -2.04 4.85 6.44
C TRP A 134 -2.34 5.70 5.22
N LEU A 135 -1.96 6.96 5.30
CA LEU A 135 -1.78 7.80 4.12
C LEU A 135 -0.36 7.62 3.57
N TYR A 136 -0.28 7.67 2.25
CA TYR A 136 0.96 7.67 1.49
C TYR A 136 0.96 8.91 0.61
N ILE A 137 1.93 9.79 0.83
CA ILE A 137 2.16 10.98 0.00
C ILE A 137 3.62 10.95 -0.42
N GLY A 138 3.89 10.99 -1.72
CA GLY A 138 5.27 10.92 -2.20
C GLY A 138 5.46 11.44 -3.61
N PRO A 139 6.68 11.89 -3.94
CA PRO A 139 7.04 12.39 -5.26
C PRO A 139 7.04 11.24 -6.28
N ALA A 140 7.17 11.58 -7.56
CA ALA A 140 7.52 10.58 -8.58
C ALA A 140 8.82 9.85 -8.16
N SER A 141 8.99 8.60 -8.61
CA SER A 141 10.10 7.70 -8.27
C SER A 141 10.13 7.11 -6.86
N SER A 142 9.45 7.73 -5.88
CA SER A 142 9.32 7.12 -4.54
C SER A 142 8.62 5.76 -4.61
N ALA A 143 9.08 4.82 -3.78
CA ALA A 143 8.70 3.41 -3.92
C ALA A 143 8.54 2.69 -2.58
N SER A 144 7.75 1.62 -2.62
CA SER A 144 7.74 0.56 -1.61
C SER A 144 8.41 -0.67 -2.22
N HIS A 145 9.51 -1.11 -1.60
CA HIS A 145 10.31 -2.25 -2.06
C HIS A 145 9.51 -3.55 -2.10
N LEU A 146 10.03 -4.56 -2.79
CA LEU A 146 9.38 -5.86 -2.92
C LEU A 146 9.17 -6.52 -1.54
N HIS A 147 7.91 -6.73 -1.15
CA HIS A 147 7.60 -7.31 0.15
C HIS A 147 6.28 -8.09 0.14
N VAL A 148 6.04 -8.81 1.22
CA VAL A 148 4.71 -9.30 1.61
C VAL A 148 4.26 -8.49 2.81
N ASP A 149 2.98 -8.13 2.84
CA ASP A 149 2.41 -7.34 3.93
C ASP A 149 2.66 -7.95 5.31
N PHE A 150 2.80 -7.04 6.28
CA PHE A 150 3.02 -7.38 7.67
C PHE A 150 1.89 -8.27 8.21
N LEU A 151 2.28 -9.27 9.01
CA LEU A 151 1.40 -10.31 9.57
C LEU A 151 0.60 -11.13 8.53
N LEU A 152 1.05 -11.14 7.26
CA LEU A 152 0.39 -11.87 6.17
C LEU A 152 -1.09 -11.50 6.03
N THR A 153 -1.42 -10.23 6.25
CA THR A 153 -2.76 -9.70 6.02
C THR A 153 -2.97 -9.38 4.55
N SER A 154 -4.21 -9.12 4.15
CA SER A 154 -4.50 -8.51 2.85
C SER A 154 -4.49 -6.99 3.00
N ALA A 155 -4.31 -6.28 1.90
CA ALA A 155 -4.44 -4.84 1.85
C ALA A 155 -5.35 -4.40 0.70
N TRP A 156 -5.85 -3.18 0.83
CA TRP A 156 -6.37 -2.41 -0.28
C TRP A 156 -5.74 -1.02 -0.28
N ASN A 157 -5.53 -0.46 -1.47
CA ASN A 157 -4.94 0.87 -1.65
C ASN A 157 -5.83 1.69 -2.59
N ALA A 158 -6.41 2.79 -2.11
CA ALA A 158 -7.21 3.73 -2.89
C ALA A 158 -6.37 4.93 -3.31
N LEU A 159 -6.31 5.23 -4.60
CA LEU A 159 -5.52 6.32 -5.16
C LEU A 159 -6.39 7.56 -5.41
N PHE A 160 -5.96 8.72 -4.93
CA PHE A 160 -6.67 10.00 -5.08
C PHE A 160 -5.97 10.95 -6.06
N VAL A 161 -4.64 10.93 -6.08
CA VAL A 161 -3.81 11.77 -6.97
C VAL A 161 -2.65 10.95 -7.52
N GLY A 162 -2.25 11.22 -8.77
CA GLY A 162 -1.07 10.65 -9.42
C GLY A 162 -1.29 9.27 -10.03
N ALA A 163 -0.21 8.53 -10.19
CA ALA A 163 -0.20 7.18 -10.72
C ALA A 163 0.80 6.29 -9.98
N LYS A 164 0.43 5.02 -9.77
CA LYS A 164 1.30 4.02 -9.10
C LYS A 164 1.44 2.79 -9.97
N ARG A 165 2.66 2.39 -10.29
CA ARG A 165 2.96 1.11 -10.94
C ARG A 165 3.08 0.01 -9.89
N TRP A 166 2.27 -1.04 -10.04
CA TRP A 166 2.28 -2.23 -9.20
C TRP A 166 2.92 -3.39 -9.95
N LEU A 167 3.84 -4.09 -9.30
CA LEU A 167 4.30 -5.41 -9.69
C LEU A 167 3.89 -6.40 -8.61
N ALA A 168 3.14 -7.44 -8.97
CA ALA A 168 2.61 -8.43 -8.04
C ALA A 168 3.03 -9.85 -8.45
N TYR A 169 3.64 -10.59 -7.54
CA TYR A 169 4.14 -11.95 -7.76
C TYR A 169 3.40 -12.92 -6.86
N SER A 170 2.95 -14.02 -7.47
CA SER A 170 2.16 -15.03 -6.79
C SER A 170 3.01 -15.74 -5.70
N PRO A 171 2.37 -16.26 -4.63
CA PRO A 171 3.10 -16.83 -3.49
C PRO A 171 3.99 -18.03 -3.82
N ASP A 172 3.69 -18.78 -4.88
CA ASP A 172 4.49 -19.90 -5.39
C ASP A 172 5.86 -19.45 -5.94
N GLN A 173 6.03 -18.17 -6.25
CA GLN A 173 7.29 -17.60 -6.72
C GLN A 173 8.20 -17.11 -5.57
N ALA A 174 7.82 -17.32 -4.30
CA ALA A 174 8.51 -16.74 -3.14
C ALA A 174 10.02 -16.98 -3.08
N ARG A 175 10.52 -18.13 -3.59
CA ARG A 175 11.97 -18.41 -3.63
C ARG A 175 12.72 -17.44 -4.53
N ARG A 176 12.10 -17.01 -5.64
CA ARG A 176 12.67 -16.09 -6.62
C ARG A 176 12.72 -14.65 -6.09
N MET A 177 11.98 -14.33 -5.02
CA MET A 177 11.88 -12.98 -4.48
C MET A 177 13.03 -12.63 -3.53
N TYR A 178 13.93 -13.58 -3.23
CA TYR A 178 15.09 -13.37 -2.34
C TYR A 178 14.72 -12.69 -1.00
N ARG A 179 13.57 -13.07 -0.43
CA ARG A 179 13.03 -12.46 0.80
C ARG A 179 12.82 -10.94 0.71
N GLY A 180 12.62 -10.40 -0.49
CA GLY A 180 12.46 -8.98 -0.77
C GLY A 180 13.77 -8.21 -1.00
N ALA A 181 14.91 -8.90 -1.08
CA ALA A 181 16.21 -8.25 -1.28
C ALA A 181 16.44 -7.71 -2.70
N VAL A 182 15.64 -8.16 -3.67
CA VAL A 182 15.73 -7.74 -5.07
C VAL A 182 14.88 -6.49 -5.30
N ASP A 183 15.45 -5.50 -5.99
CA ASP A 183 14.67 -4.40 -6.56
C ASP A 183 13.88 -4.94 -7.75
N ALA A 184 12.56 -5.02 -7.61
CA ALA A 184 11.69 -5.57 -8.65
C ALA A 184 11.57 -4.66 -9.88
N PHE A 185 11.91 -3.37 -9.78
CA PHE A 185 11.89 -2.42 -10.89
C PHE A 185 13.22 -2.34 -11.62
N HIS A 186 14.33 -2.61 -10.94
CA HIS A 186 15.68 -2.64 -11.52
C HIS A 186 16.48 -3.84 -10.95
N PRO A 187 16.14 -5.08 -11.33
CA PRO A 187 16.75 -6.25 -10.72
C PRO A 187 18.20 -6.43 -11.16
N ASP A 188 19.09 -6.61 -10.18
CA ASP A 188 20.46 -7.10 -10.39
C ASP A 188 20.41 -8.62 -10.59
N LEU A 189 20.36 -9.06 -11.85
CA LEU A 189 20.23 -10.48 -12.20
C LEU A 189 21.54 -11.26 -12.05
N GLU A 190 22.69 -10.60 -11.96
CA GLU A 190 23.95 -11.27 -11.63
C GLU A 190 23.93 -11.72 -10.16
N ARG A 191 23.43 -10.85 -9.28
CA ARG A 191 23.27 -11.14 -7.85
C ARG A 191 22.02 -11.99 -7.54
N PHE A 192 20.95 -11.82 -8.32
CA PHE A 192 19.64 -12.46 -8.09
C PHE A 192 19.15 -13.24 -9.32
N PRO A 193 19.89 -14.25 -9.80
CA PRO A 193 19.63 -14.91 -11.09
C PRO A 193 18.25 -15.58 -11.18
N GLU A 194 17.71 -16.12 -10.08
CA GLU A 194 16.39 -16.76 -10.07
C GLU A 194 15.25 -15.78 -10.35
N PHE A 195 15.48 -14.47 -10.16
CA PHE A 195 14.48 -13.44 -10.44
C PHE A 195 14.21 -13.29 -11.93
N ALA A 196 15.14 -13.69 -12.81
CA ALA A 196 14.92 -13.71 -14.26
C ALA A 196 13.75 -14.63 -14.67
N HIS A 197 13.43 -15.62 -13.83
CA HIS A 197 12.31 -16.53 -14.03
C HIS A 197 11.03 -16.07 -13.33
N ALA A 198 11.04 -14.95 -12.61
CA ALA A 198 9.84 -14.38 -12.02
C ALA A 198 8.86 -13.91 -13.12
N ARG A 199 7.58 -14.01 -12.83
CA ARG A 199 6.48 -13.56 -13.69
C ARG A 199 5.59 -12.65 -12.87
N ALA A 200 5.73 -11.35 -13.09
CA ALA A 200 4.92 -10.36 -12.41
C ALA A 200 3.56 -10.22 -13.11
N ARG A 201 2.54 -9.97 -12.30
CA ARG A 201 1.36 -9.26 -12.75
C ARG A 201 1.56 -7.76 -12.59
N MET A 202 1.08 -6.94 -13.52
CA MET A 202 1.30 -5.50 -13.53
C MET A 202 0.01 -4.72 -13.74
N HIS A 203 -0.10 -3.59 -13.05
CA HIS A 203 -1.09 -2.54 -13.33
C HIS A 203 -0.54 -1.17 -12.98
N VAL A 204 -0.88 -0.16 -13.77
CA VAL A 204 -0.67 1.25 -13.42
C VAL A 204 -1.97 1.79 -12.85
N GLN A 205 -2.02 1.89 -11.53
CA GLN A 205 -3.18 2.40 -10.80
C GLN A 205 -3.37 3.89 -11.07
N ARG A 206 -4.61 4.30 -11.31
CA ARG A 206 -5.03 5.69 -11.56
C ARG A 206 -5.99 6.20 -10.48
N PRO A 207 -6.21 7.53 -10.38
CA PRO A 207 -7.12 8.10 -9.40
C PRO A 207 -8.53 7.53 -9.50
N GLY A 208 -9.15 7.23 -8.36
CA GLY A 208 -10.47 6.58 -8.28
C GLY A 208 -10.44 5.06 -8.35
N GLU A 209 -9.25 4.46 -8.50
CA GLU A 209 -9.06 3.01 -8.45
C GLU A 209 -8.62 2.53 -7.07
N ILE A 210 -9.14 1.38 -6.65
CA ILE A 210 -8.69 0.63 -5.47
C ILE A 210 -7.94 -0.63 -5.92
N MET A 211 -6.66 -0.75 -5.57
CA MET A 211 -5.90 -1.99 -5.74
C MET A 211 -6.18 -2.92 -4.55
N TYR A 212 -6.66 -4.13 -4.79
CA TYR A 212 -6.72 -5.20 -3.79
C TYR A 212 -5.49 -6.11 -3.92
N MET A 213 -4.77 -6.28 -2.81
CA MET A 213 -3.64 -7.20 -2.71
C MET A 213 -3.97 -8.33 -1.71
N PRO A 214 -4.07 -9.59 -2.17
CA PRO A 214 -4.36 -10.71 -1.28
C PRO A 214 -3.19 -10.98 -0.33
N ALA A 215 -3.50 -11.62 0.79
CA ALA A 215 -2.49 -12.08 1.72
C ALA A 215 -1.46 -12.97 1.00
N THR A 216 -0.21 -12.91 1.43
CA THR A 216 0.94 -13.70 0.92
C THR A 216 1.48 -13.34 -0.47
N TRP A 217 0.84 -12.42 -1.18
CA TRP A 217 1.37 -11.93 -2.45
C TRP A 217 2.56 -11.00 -2.22
N TRP A 218 3.62 -11.25 -2.99
CA TRP A 218 4.76 -10.35 -3.06
C TRP A 218 4.39 -9.20 -3.97
N HIS A 219 4.73 -7.98 -3.57
CA HIS A 219 4.46 -6.82 -4.40
C HIS A 219 5.46 -5.70 -4.17
N ALA A 220 5.69 -4.94 -5.24
CA ALA A 220 6.48 -3.71 -5.25
C ALA A 220 5.66 -2.60 -5.91
N VAL A 221 5.79 -1.38 -5.41
CA VAL A 221 4.99 -0.23 -5.87
C VAL A 221 5.92 0.95 -6.11
N ARG A 222 5.80 1.60 -7.26
CA ARG A 222 6.54 2.82 -7.59
C ARG A 222 5.57 3.91 -8.01
N ASN A 223 5.74 5.11 -7.46
CA ASN A 223 4.99 6.29 -7.89
C ASN A 223 5.53 6.75 -9.24
N GLU A 224 4.68 6.80 -10.26
CA GLU A 224 5.04 7.32 -11.59
C GLU A 224 4.85 8.84 -11.66
N GLU A 225 3.98 9.37 -10.79
CA GLU A 225 3.66 10.77 -10.62
C GLU A 225 3.63 11.06 -9.11
N PRO A 226 3.77 12.32 -8.66
CA PRO A 226 3.44 12.70 -7.29
C PRO A 226 2.07 12.15 -6.90
N SER A 227 2.00 11.41 -5.79
CA SER A 227 0.81 10.63 -5.46
C SER A 227 0.29 10.85 -4.05
N LEU A 228 -1.03 10.68 -3.89
CA LEU A 228 -1.75 10.63 -2.62
C LEU A 228 -2.63 9.39 -2.61
N ALA A 229 -2.40 8.49 -1.66
CA ALA A 229 -3.18 7.27 -1.50
C ALA A 229 -3.50 6.96 -0.04
N LEU A 230 -4.62 6.27 0.16
CA LEU A 230 -5.00 5.64 1.42
C LEU A 230 -4.82 4.13 1.28
N SER A 231 -4.15 3.51 2.24
CA SER A 231 -4.04 2.04 2.30
C SER A 231 -4.56 1.55 3.63
N GLU A 232 -5.31 0.44 3.61
CA GLU A 232 -5.59 -0.30 4.83
C GLU A 232 -5.28 -1.80 4.69
N ASN A 233 -4.67 -2.36 5.72
CA ASN A 233 -4.57 -3.79 5.92
C ASN A 233 -5.82 -4.32 6.63
N PHE A 234 -6.25 -5.53 6.31
CA PHE A 234 -7.44 -6.12 6.90
C PHE A 234 -7.36 -7.63 7.07
N ILE A 235 -8.10 -8.12 8.07
CA ILE A 235 -8.27 -9.54 8.35
C ILE A 235 -9.75 -9.87 8.30
N ASN A 236 -10.11 -10.94 7.60
CA ASN A 236 -11.48 -11.46 7.56
C ASN A 236 -11.49 -12.98 7.30
N ALA A 237 -12.66 -13.53 6.98
CA ALA A 237 -12.84 -14.96 6.75
C ALA A 237 -11.90 -15.54 5.68
N VAL A 238 -11.55 -14.78 4.64
CA VAL A 238 -10.78 -15.31 3.51
C VAL A 238 -9.28 -15.42 3.81
N ASN A 239 -8.76 -14.60 4.75
CA ASN A 239 -7.33 -14.52 5.02
C ASN A 239 -6.94 -14.80 6.49
N ALA A 240 -7.91 -14.95 7.41
CA ALA A 240 -7.64 -15.20 8.83
C ALA A 240 -6.73 -16.41 9.06
N ARG A 241 -6.83 -17.45 8.21
CA ARG A 241 -5.96 -18.63 8.26
C ARG A 241 -4.46 -18.31 8.15
N TYR A 242 -4.08 -17.19 7.53
CA TYR A 242 -2.68 -16.77 7.43
C TYR A 242 -2.23 -16.04 8.69
N PHE A 243 -3.08 -15.16 9.21
CA PHE A 243 -2.84 -14.40 10.43
C PHE A 243 -2.77 -15.31 11.67
N LEU A 244 -3.64 -16.31 11.76
CA LEU A 244 -3.75 -17.21 12.91
C LEU A 244 -2.62 -18.26 12.98
N LYS A 245 -1.64 -18.23 12.08
CA LYS A 245 -0.47 -19.13 12.17
C LYS A 245 0.33 -18.82 13.44
N PRO A 246 0.77 -19.82 14.23
CA PRO A 246 1.46 -19.59 15.51
C PRO A 246 2.64 -18.61 15.41
N ARG A 247 3.45 -18.74 14.35
CA ARG A 247 4.58 -17.82 14.08
C ARG A 247 4.16 -16.37 13.84
N VAL A 248 2.99 -16.15 13.24
CA VAL A 248 2.45 -14.82 12.94
C VAL A 248 1.85 -14.22 14.20
N ILE A 249 1.11 -15.01 14.99
CA ILE A 249 0.63 -14.60 16.32
C ILE A 249 1.80 -14.23 17.22
N ALA A 250 2.84 -15.07 17.30
CA ALA A 250 4.04 -14.79 18.10
C ALA A 250 4.79 -13.54 17.61
N ARG A 251 4.76 -13.24 16.30
CA ARG A 251 5.24 -11.97 15.77
C ARG A 251 4.34 -10.84 16.26
N PHE A 252 3.03 -10.91 16.04
CA PHE A 252 2.07 -9.91 16.48
C PHE A 252 2.22 -9.55 17.96
N LEU A 253 2.27 -10.54 18.85
CA LEU A 253 2.43 -10.31 20.30
C LEU A 253 3.76 -9.62 20.66
N ARG A 254 4.86 -9.93 19.95
CA ARG A 254 6.14 -9.22 20.16
C ARG A 254 6.10 -7.76 19.73
N TYR A 255 5.29 -7.45 18.71
CA TYR A 255 5.13 -6.08 18.22
C TYR A 255 4.01 -5.31 18.91
N ALA A 256 3.12 -6.00 19.62
CA ALA A 256 2.01 -5.39 20.36
C ALA A 256 2.50 -4.41 21.44
N ASP A 257 3.73 -4.57 21.93
CA ASP A 257 4.37 -3.67 22.90
C ASP A 257 5.42 -2.75 22.26
N HIS A 258 5.56 -2.74 20.93
CA HIS A 258 6.57 -1.94 20.24
C HIS A 258 6.13 -0.46 20.17
N PRO A 259 7.04 0.54 20.34
CA PRO A 259 6.68 1.96 20.30
C PRO A 259 6.00 2.40 19.00
N LEU A 260 6.37 1.82 17.86
CA LEU A 260 5.67 2.05 16.58
C LEU A 260 4.16 1.67 16.61
N TRP A 261 3.73 0.86 17.59
CA TRP A 261 2.37 0.33 17.75
C TRP A 261 1.63 0.93 18.93
N VAL A 262 2.30 1.12 20.06
CA VAL A 262 1.73 1.67 21.30
C VAL A 262 2.21 3.10 21.46
N LYS A 263 1.39 4.05 20.99
CA LYS A 263 1.68 5.50 20.93
C LYS A 263 2.88 5.82 20.03
#